data_AF-A0AAV7G5R6-F1
#
_entry.id   AF-A0AAV7G5R6-F1
#
_cell.length_a   1.000
_cell.length_b   1.000
_cell.length_c   1.000
_cell.angle_alpha   90.00
_cell.angle_beta   90.00
_cell.angle_gamma   90.00
#
_symmetry.space_group_name_H-M   'P 1'
#
loop_
_entity.id
_entity.type
_entity.pdbx_description
1 polymer ?
#
loop_
_entity_poly.entity_id
_entity_poly.type
_entity_poly.pdbx_seq_one_letter_code
_entity_poly.pdbx_strand_id
1 'polypeptide(L)'
;MEGSVRCSANYVPLSPLSFLERAAAVYGERVSVIHGHVRFTWKETRERCLRLASALARMGISRGDVVSNLSFISCFSRCKFSYFCGIDLC
;
A
#
# COMPACT_ATOMS: atom_id res chain seq x y z
N MET A 1 33.68 8.76 -0.60
CA MET A 1 32.97 7.63 -1.23
C MET A 1 31.88 8.22 -2.11
N GLU A 2 32.16 8.38 -3.41
CA GLU A 2 31.16 8.86 -4.37
C GLU A 2 30.05 7.82 -4.49
N GLY A 3 28.85 8.18 -4.06
CA GLY A 3 27.67 7.35 -4.21
C GLY A 3 27.30 7.23 -5.68
N SER A 4 26.94 6.02 -6.11
CA SER A 4 26.56 5.71 -7.49
C SER A 4 25.58 6.74 -8.09
N VAL A 5 25.87 7.21 -9.30
CA VAL A 5 25.00 8.13 -10.06
C VAL A 5 23.56 7.60 -10.08
N ARG A 6 22.60 8.47 -9.75
CA ARG A 6 21.17 8.13 -9.78
C ARG A 6 20.71 8.03 -11.22
N CYS A 7 20.45 6.81 -11.66
CA CYS A 7 19.90 6.50 -12.98
C CYS A 7 18.59 5.72 -12.83
N SER A 8 17.81 5.57 -13.91
CA SER A 8 16.55 4.80 -13.91
C SER A 8 16.71 3.36 -13.39
N ALA A 9 17.90 2.77 -13.52
CA ALA A 9 18.20 1.43 -12.99
C ALA A 9 18.33 1.40 -11.45
N ASN A 10 18.85 2.48 -10.84
CA ASN A 10 19.15 2.55 -9.39
C ASN A 10 18.24 3.52 -8.63
N TYR A 11 17.31 4.18 -9.31
CA TYR A 11 16.37 5.10 -8.69
C TYR A 11 14.97 4.97 -9.28
N VAL A 12 14.06 4.52 -8.41
CA VAL A 12 12.61 4.67 -8.59
C VAL A 12 12.08 5.20 -7.26
N PRO A 13 11.31 6.31 -7.25
CA PRO A 13 10.71 6.81 -6.03
C PRO A 13 9.78 5.75 -5.44
N LEU A 14 9.96 5.46 -4.16
CA LEU A 14 9.13 4.48 -3.47
C LEU A 14 7.79 5.14 -3.12
N SER A 15 6.79 4.96 -3.97
CA SER A 15 5.39 5.25 -3.64
C SER A 15 4.78 4.07 -2.87
N PRO A 16 3.69 4.27 -2.09
CA PRO A 16 2.95 3.20 -1.42
C PRO A 16 2.47 2.13 -2.37
N LEU A 17 2.05 2.53 -3.56
CA LEU A 17 1.66 1.59 -4.60
C LEU A 17 2.85 0.72 -4.99
N SER A 18 4.00 1.32 -5.32
CA SER A 18 5.20 0.57 -5.69
C SER A 18 5.74 -0.31 -4.54
N PHE A 19 5.58 0.15 -3.29
CA PHE A 19 5.95 -0.62 -2.11
C PHE A 19 5.04 -1.82 -1.90
N LEU A 20 3.72 -1.65 -1.94
CA LEU A 20 2.74 -2.72 -1.79
C LEU A 20 2.94 -3.80 -2.87
N GLU A 21 3.16 -3.37 -4.11
CA GLU A 21 3.46 -4.25 -5.23
C GLU A 21 4.72 -5.10 -4.98
N ARG A 22 5.82 -4.47 -4.58
CA ARG A 22 7.09 -5.14 -4.27
C ARG A 22 6.98 -6.06 -3.05
N ALA A 23 6.30 -5.61 -1.99
CA ALA A 23 6.14 -6.39 -0.77
C ALA A 23 5.28 -7.64 -1.00
N ALA A 24 4.22 -7.54 -1.80
CA ALA A 24 3.41 -8.69 -2.21
C ALA A 24 4.18 -9.67 -3.11
N ALA A 25 5.05 -9.18 -3.98
CA ALA A 25 5.87 -10.03 -4.85
C ALA A 25 6.98 -10.77 -4.08
N VAL A 26 7.69 -10.09 -3.17
CA VAL A 26 8.86 -10.64 -2.46
C VAL A 26 8.46 -11.38 -1.18
N TYR A 27 7.44 -10.88 -0.49
CA TYR A 27 7.03 -11.37 0.84
C TYR A 27 5.58 -11.85 0.87
N GLY A 28 5.05 -12.34 -0.24
CA GLY A 28 3.63 -12.67 -0.43
C GLY A 28 2.99 -13.42 0.73
N GLU A 29 3.62 -14.50 1.21
CA GLU A 29 3.12 -15.35 2.31
C GLU A 29 3.41 -14.81 3.72
N ARG A 30 4.19 -13.73 3.86
CA ARG A 30 4.48 -13.14 5.17
C ARG A 30 3.30 -12.28 5.62
N VAL A 31 3.06 -12.29 6.93
CA VAL A 31 2.03 -11.46 7.57
C VAL A 31 2.34 -9.97 7.38
N SER A 32 1.37 -9.23 6.86
CA SER A 32 1.42 -7.78 6.60
C SER A 32 0.64 -6.97 7.63
N VAL A 33 -0.54 -7.48 8.02
CA VAL A 33 -1.49 -6.82 8.93
C VAL A 33 -1.93 -7.80 10.00
N ILE A 34 -1.97 -7.35 11.25
CA ILE A 34 -2.53 -8.08 12.40
C ILE A 34 -3.51 -7.15 13.10
N HIS A 35 -4.78 -7.55 13.15
CA HIS A 35 -5.85 -6.82 13.83
C HIS A 35 -6.65 -7.79 14.72
N GLY A 36 -6.40 -7.75 16.03
CA GLY A 36 -6.95 -8.74 16.95
C GLY A 36 -6.56 -10.17 16.53
N HIS A 37 -7.56 -11.00 16.23
CA HIS A 37 -7.37 -12.36 15.73
C HIS A 37 -7.19 -12.45 14.21
N VAL A 38 -7.50 -11.37 13.49
CA VAL A 38 -7.39 -11.32 12.02
C VAL A 38 -5.94 -11.07 11.64
N ARG A 39 -5.45 -11.88 10.70
CA ARG A 39 -4.11 -11.75 10.11
C ARG A 39 -4.27 -11.78 8.61
N PHE A 40 -3.54 -10.89 7.93
CA PHE A 40 -3.46 -10.90 6.47
C PHE A 40 -2.01 -11.03 6.02
N THR A 41 -1.79 -11.77 4.95
CA THR A 41 -0.50 -11.84 4.26
C THR A 41 -0.29 -10.62 3.34
N TRP A 42 0.90 -10.41 2.81
CA TRP A 42 1.12 -9.32 1.83
C TRP A 42 0.35 -9.53 0.54
N LYS A 43 0.17 -10.79 0.12
CA LYS A 43 -0.63 -11.14 -1.06
C LYS A 43 -2.11 -10.79 -0.85
N GLU A 44 -2.68 -11.17 0.29
CA GLU A 44 -4.08 -10.88 0.62
C GLU A 44 -4.33 -9.37 0.75
N THR A 45 -3.41 -8.64 1.38
CA THR A 45 -3.52 -7.17 1.49
C THR A 45 -3.55 -6.51 0.13
N ARG A 46 -2.66 -6.92 -0.79
CA ARG A 46 -2.66 -6.43 -2.17
C ARG A 46 -3.97 -6.72 -2.89
N GLU A 47 -4.46 -7.95 -2.84
CA GLU A 47 -5.70 -8.34 -3.50
C GLU A 47 -6.89 -7.52 -3.00
N ARG A 48 -6.96 -7.26 -1.69
CA ARG A 48 -8.01 -6.42 -1.09
C ARG A 48 -7.91 -4.97 -1.57
N CYS A 49 -6.72 -4.39 -1.61
CA CYS A 49 -6.50 -3.05 -2.15
C CYS A 49 -6.91 -2.95 -3.62
N LEU A 50 -6.58 -3.94 -4.45
CA LEU A 50 -6.99 -3.98 -5.86
C LEU A 50 -8.50 -4.09 -6.03
N ARG A 51 -9.18 -4.89 -5.20
CA ARG A 51 -10.64 -4.98 -5.19
C ARG A 51 -11.30 -3.64 -4.86
N LEU A 52 -10.76 -2.92 -3.86
CA LEU A 52 -11.24 -1.58 -3.51
C LEU A 52 -10.99 -0.60 -4.66
N ALA A 53 -9.78 -0.57 -5.21
CA ALA A 53 -9.44 0.29 -6.34
C ALA A 53 -10.34 0.03 -7.56
N SER A 54 -10.63 -1.24 -7.86
CA SER A 54 -11.56 -1.63 -8.93
C SER A 54 -12.98 -1.13 -8.67
N ALA A 55 -13.46 -1.20 -7.42
CA ALA A 55 -14.76 -0.66 -7.06
C ALA A 55 -14.82 0.87 -7.19
N LEU A 56 -13.79 1.58 -6.74
CA LEU A 56 -13.69 3.04 -6.86
C LEU A 56 -13.63 3.48 -8.34
N ALA A 57 -12.85 2.77 -9.16
CA ALA A 57 -12.81 3.03 -10.60
C ALA A 57 -14.18 2.83 -11.26
N ARG A 58 -14.95 1.82 -10.84
CA ARG A 58 -16.33 1.60 -11.30
C ARG A 58 -17.31 2.69 -10.82
N MET A 59 -16.99 3.40 -9.75
CA MET A 59 -17.77 4.55 -9.27
C MET A 59 -17.42 5.86 -10.02
N GLY A 60 -16.48 5.82 -10.96
CA GLY A 60 -16.07 6.98 -11.77
C GLY A 60 -14.94 7.80 -11.17
N ILE A 61 -14.34 7.35 -10.06
CA ILE A 61 -13.22 8.05 -9.42
C ILE A 61 -11.98 7.96 -10.31
N SER A 62 -11.39 9.11 -10.58
CA SER A 62 -10.26 9.33 -11.47
C SER A 62 -9.10 10.02 -10.73
N ARG A 63 -7.96 10.16 -11.40
CA ARG A 63 -6.82 10.88 -10.81
C ARG A 63 -7.19 12.33 -10.53
N GLY A 64 -6.84 12.81 -9.34
CA GLY A 64 -7.15 14.17 -8.88
C GLY A 64 -8.45 14.26 -8.08
N ASP A 65 -9.24 13.19 -8.00
CA ASP A 65 -10.44 13.16 -7.18
C ASP A 65 -10.09 12.86 -5.71
N VAL A 66 -10.71 13.61 -4.78
CA VAL A 66 -10.48 13.46 -3.35
C VAL A 66 -11.45 12.43 -2.77
N VAL A 67 -10.91 11.38 -2.16
CA VAL A 67 -11.70 10.33 -1.48
C VAL A 67 -11.55 10.46 0.03
N SER A 68 -12.65 10.67 0.75
CA SER A 68 -12.65 10.66 2.21
C SER A 68 -12.70 9.23 2.76
N ASN A 69 -11.81 8.90 3.69
CA ASN A 69 -11.83 7.64 4.43
C ASN A 69 -12.30 7.89 5.87
N LEU A 70 -13.44 7.30 6.25
CA LEU A 70 -13.93 7.28 7.63
C LEU A 70 -13.65 5.89 8.22
N SER A 71 -12.55 5.77 8.97
CA SER A 71 -12.14 4.53 9.62
C SER A 71 -11.78 4.78 11.09
N PHE A 72 -12.26 3.92 11.99
CA PHE A 72 -11.85 3.95 13.40
C PHE A 72 -10.44 3.35 13.55
N ILE A 73 -9.54 4.09 14.22
CA ILE A 73 -8.07 3.93 14.22
C ILE A 73 -7.54 2.64 14.94
N SER A 74 -8.39 1.69 15.33
CA SER A 74 -7.96 0.52 16.12
C SER A 74 -6.98 -0.43 15.41
N CYS A 75 -6.70 -0.25 14.11
CA CYS A 75 -5.78 -1.09 13.34
C CYS A 75 -4.31 -0.59 13.31
N PHE A 76 -4.00 0.58 13.88
CA PHE A 76 -2.67 1.21 13.71
C PHE A 76 -1.54 0.61 14.58
N SER A 77 -1.87 -0.12 15.65
CA SER A 77 -0.88 -0.53 16.67
C SER A 77 0.11 -1.62 16.23
N ARG A 78 -0.15 -2.36 15.12
CA ARG A 78 0.68 -3.52 14.76
C ARG A 78 0.85 -3.77 13.26
N CYS A 79 0.36 -2.85 12.42
CA CYS A 79 0.55 -2.90 10.98
C CYS A 79 1.94 -2.40 10.60
N LYS A 80 2.77 -3.24 9.98
CA LYS A 80 3.99 -2.77 9.29
C LYS A 80 3.67 -1.87 8.08
N PHE A 81 2.39 -1.72 7.76
CA PHE A 81 1.84 -0.90 6.67
C PHE A 81 1.55 0.57 7.08
N SER A 82 1.66 0.91 8.37
CA SER A 82 1.07 2.15 8.92
C SER A 82 1.66 3.47 8.44
N TYR A 83 2.85 3.51 7.84
CA TYR A 83 3.45 4.79 7.45
C TYR A 83 3.07 5.29 6.06
N PHE A 84 2.39 4.48 5.23
CA PHE A 84 2.34 4.75 3.79
C PHE A 84 0.91 4.84 3.20
N CYS A 85 -0.13 4.39 3.89
CA CYS A 85 -1.51 4.49 3.38
C CYS A 85 -2.09 5.92 3.39
N GLY A 86 -1.42 6.87 4.06
CA GLY A 86 -1.92 8.25 4.22
C GLY A 86 -1.41 9.27 3.21
N ILE A 87 -0.53 8.91 2.26
CA ILE A 87 0.21 9.91 1.45
C ILE A 87 -0.11 9.89 -0.06
N ASP A 88 -0.66 8.80 -0.63
CA ASP A 88 -0.83 8.72 -2.11
C ASP A 88 -2.28 8.45 -2.57
N LEU A 89 -3.27 8.85 -1.77
CA LEU A 89 -4.65 9.04 -2.26
C LEU A 89 -5.00 10.51 -2.56
N CYS A 90 -4.00 11.39 -2.59
CA CYS A 90 -4.08 12.75 -3.14
C CYS A 90 -3.14 12.88 -4.33
#